data_AF-A0AAV5U2T8-F1
#
_entry.id   AF-A0AAV5U2T8-F1
#
_cell.length_a   1.000
_cell.length_b   1.000
_cell.length_c   1.000
_cell.angle_alpha   90.00
_cell.angle_beta   90.00
_cell.angle_gamma   90.00
#
_symmetry.space_group_name_H-M   'P 1'
#
loop_
_entity.id
_entity.type
_entity.pdbx_description
1 polymer ?
#
loop_
_entity_poly.entity_id
_entity_poly.type
_entity_poly.pdbx_seq_one_letter_code
_entity_poly.pdbx_strand_id
1 'polypeptide(L)'
;MQYVCGIEHTVTALILCPGTLMFAYGGHACFPTFQHDMKKPRDFSKSVIVGYSVILIMYLPISIFGYLVYGGSLTGGSIIPSLQVKWVQTAVNILITLHVIFSEIIIMSPLSLTMEELFKIQNKFGIGRVILRTIIMIAVLLMALTVPKFGPILDLIGGSTVTLTTMILPGIFYLSLVAGKKK
;
A
#
# COMPACT_ATOMS: atom_id res chain seq x y z
N MET A 1 25.38 -27.69 3.94
CA MET A 1 24.52 -27.13 2.85
C MET A 1 23.21 -26.55 3.39
N GLN A 2 22.40 -27.32 4.11
CA GLN A 2 21.07 -26.89 4.61
C GLN A 2 21.12 -25.72 5.62
N TYR A 3 22.15 -25.66 6.47
CA TYR A 3 22.37 -24.53 7.40
C TYR A 3 22.81 -23.23 6.71
N VAL A 4 23.59 -23.32 5.62
CA VAL A 4 24.04 -22.14 4.86
C VAL A 4 22.86 -21.55 4.07
N CYS A 5 22.04 -22.41 3.45
CA CYS A 5 20.78 -22.01 2.80
C CYS A 5 19.80 -21.37 3.81
N GLY A 6 19.67 -21.91 5.03
CA GLY A 6 18.85 -21.32 6.09
C GLY A 6 19.32 -19.92 6.55
N ILE A 7 20.63 -19.68 6.59
CA ILE A 7 21.21 -18.36 6.95
C ILE A 7 20.99 -17.34 5.82
N GLU A 8 21.22 -17.71 4.56
CA GLU A 8 20.96 -16.82 3.42
C GLU A 8 19.49 -16.42 3.30
N HIS A 9 18.57 -17.36 3.53
CA HIS A 9 17.13 -17.07 3.60
C HIS A 9 16.77 -16.15 4.77
N THR A 10 17.43 -16.30 5.92
CA THR A 10 17.18 -15.44 7.10
C THR A 10 17.69 -14.00 6.88
N VAL A 11 18.88 -13.84 6.30
CA VAL A 11 19.46 -12.52 6.00
C VAL A 11 18.64 -11.81 4.92
N THR A 12 18.23 -12.52 3.87
CA THR A 12 17.39 -11.95 2.81
C THR A 12 16.03 -11.54 3.35
N ALA A 13 15.41 -12.34 4.22
CA ALA A 13 14.15 -11.99 4.87
C ALA A 13 14.27 -10.75 5.77
N LEU A 14 15.38 -10.60 6.49
CA LEU A 14 15.66 -9.41 7.30
C LEU A 14 15.78 -8.14 6.45
N ILE A 15 16.38 -8.24 5.25
CA ILE A 15 16.54 -7.11 4.34
C ILE A 15 15.23 -6.75 3.64
N LEU A 16 14.40 -7.73 3.30
CA LEU A 16 13.15 -7.53 2.56
C LEU A 16 11.97 -7.11 3.44
N CYS A 17 11.91 -7.58 4.69
CA CYS A 17 10.81 -7.31 5.63
C CYS A 17 10.50 -5.80 5.82
N PRO A 18 11.49 -4.90 5.95
CA PRO A 18 11.22 -3.45 5.99
C PRO A 18 10.44 -2.96 4.77
N GLY A 19 10.69 -3.51 3.58
CA GLY A 19 9.94 -3.18 2.36
C GLY A 19 8.47 -3.55 2.51
N THR A 20 8.18 -4.79 2.91
CA THR A 20 6.79 -5.24 3.17
C THR A 20 6.11 -4.37 4.22
N LEU A 21 6.81 -4.03 5.31
CA LEU A 21 6.28 -3.20 6.39
C LEU A 21 5.97 -1.78 5.91
N MET A 22 6.89 -1.16 5.17
CA MET A 22 6.68 0.18 4.63
C MET A 22 5.51 0.21 3.65
N PHE A 23 5.36 -0.82 2.80
CA PHE A 23 4.19 -0.97 1.95
C PHE A 23 2.89 -1.07 2.77
N ALA A 24 2.89 -1.90 3.82
CA ALA A 24 1.71 -2.16 4.66
C ALA A 24 1.19 -0.89 5.38
N TYR A 25 2.08 0.04 5.69
CA TYR A 25 1.78 1.35 6.30
C TYR A 25 1.71 2.51 5.29
N GLY A 26 1.65 2.20 3.99
CA GLY A 26 1.52 3.17 2.90
C GLY A 26 0.17 3.91 2.86
N GLY A 27 -0.12 4.56 1.72
CA GLY A 27 -1.39 5.28 1.49
C GLY A 27 -1.34 6.80 1.60
N HIS A 28 -0.17 7.37 1.89
CA HIS A 28 0.06 8.81 2.07
C HIS A 28 -0.33 9.67 0.86
N ALA A 29 -0.28 9.11 -0.36
CA ALA A 29 -0.73 9.79 -1.57
C ALA A 29 -2.22 10.14 -1.55
N CYS A 30 -3.04 9.41 -0.78
CA CYS A 30 -4.47 9.66 -0.65
C CYS A 30 -4.80 10.69 0.44
N PHE A 31 -3.84 11.06 1.29
CA PHE A 31 -4.07 11.92 2.44
C PHE A 31 -4.63 13.30 2.07
N PRO A 32 -4.13 13.98 1.02
CA PRO A 32 -4.71 15.26 0.61
C PRO A 32 -6.18 15.14 0.22
N THR A 33 -6.54 14.07 -0.50
CA THR A 33 -7.95 13.78 -0.88
C THR A 33 -8.79 13.48 0.35
N PHE A 34 -8.30 12.64 1.27
CA PHE A 34 -9.00 12.36 2.53
C PHE A 34 -9.23 13.61 3.35
N GLN A 35 -8.20 14.44 3.52
CA GLN A 35 -8.29 15.68 4.25
C GLN A 35 -9.25 16.67 3.59
N HIS A 36 -9.23 16.76 2.26
CA HIS A 36 -10.15 17.59 1.48
C HIS A 36 -11.61 17.14 1.65
N ASP A 37 -11.86 15.83 1.67
CA ASP A 37 -13.21 15.26 1.76
C ASP A 37 -13.76 15.21 3.19
N MET A 38 -12.93 15.46 4.20
CA MET A 38 -13.37 15.53 5.60
C MET A 38 -14.27 16.75 5.85
N LYS A 39 -15.36 16.53 6.59
CA LYS A 39 -16.22 17.62 7.10
C LYS A 39 -15.45 18.68 7.91
N LYS A 40 -14.39 18.27 8.62
CA LYS A 40 -13.50 19.14 9.39
C LYS A 40 -12.03 18.84 9.03
N PRO A 41 -11.47 19.45 7.97
CA PRO A 41 -10.10 19.14 7.49
C PRO A 41 -8.99 19.41 8.52
N ARG A 42 -9.26 20.26 9.52
CA ARG A 42 -8.32 20.58 10.61
C ARG A 42 -8.10 19.41 11.59
N ASP A 43 -9.04 18.48 11.67
CA ASP A 43 -8.94 17.31 12.55
C ASP A 43 -8.20 16.13 11.88
N PHE A 44 -7.67 16.31 10.66
CA PHE A 44 -7.00 15.24 9.91
C PHE A 44 -5.89 14.54 10.69
N SER A 45 -5.07 15.27 11.44
CA SER A 45 -4.00 14.67 12.26
C SER A 45 -4.55 13.69 13.31
N LYS A 46 -5.72 13.97 13.90
CA LYS A 46 -6.37 13.05 14.85
C LYS A 46 -6.85 11.80 14.13
N SER A 47 -7.46 11.96 12.96
CA SER A 47 -7.91 10.84 12.11
C SER A 47 -6.75 9.93 11.72
N VAL A 48 -5.60 10.49 11.33
CA VAL A 48 -4.39 9.73 11.00
C VAL A 48 -3.88 8.95 12.21
N ILE A 49 -3.73 9.59 13.38
CA ILE A 49 -3.24 8.93 14.60
C ILE A 49 -4.14 7.75 14.98
N VAL A 50 -5.46 7.95 14.99
CA VAL A 50 -6.42 6.89 15.31
C VAL A 50 -6.36 5.78 14.25
N GLY A 51 -6.34 6.13 12.96
CA GLY A 51 -6.28 5.16 11.87
C GLY A 51 -5.06 4.26 11.94
N TYR A 52 -3.87 4.82 12.10
CA TYR A 52 -2.63 4.05 12.24
C TYR A 52 -2.58 3.22 13.53
N SER A 53 -3.15 3.73 14.63
CA SER A 53 -3.26 2.95 15.88
C SER A 53 -4.14 1.72 15.70
N VAL A 54 -5.27 1.85 15.00
CA VAL A 54 -6.16 0.72 14.69
C VAL A 54 -5.46 -0.29 13.77
N ILE A 55 -4.78 0.18 12.72
CA ILE A 55 -4.01 -0.69 11.82
C ILE A 55 -2.97 -1.49 12.60
N LEU A 56 -2.20 -0.83 13.49
CA LEU A 56 -1.19 -1.50 14.30
C LEU A 56 -1.80 -2.60 15.20
N ILE A 57 -2.92 -2.30 15.87
CA ILE A 57 -3.63 -3.25 16.73
C ILE A 57 -4.20 -4.42 15.92
N MET A 58 -4.57 -4.22 14.67
CA MET A 58 -5.04 -5.29 13.80
C MET A 58 -3.89 -6.13 13.23
N TYR A 59 -2.84 -5.49 12.76
CA TYR A 59 -1.73 -6.17 12.08
C TYR A 59 -0.89 -6.98 13.06
N LEU A 60 -0.54 -6.43 14.23
CA LEU A 60 0.36 -7.10 15.17
C LEU A 60 -0.14 -8.51 15.59
N PRO A 61 -1.37 -8.69 16.10
CA PRO A 61 -1.84 -10.01 16.50
C PRO A 61 -1.92 -10.98 15.31
N ILE A 62 -2.41 -10.52 14.15
CA ILE A 62 -2.54 -11.37 12.96
C ILE A 62 -1.16 -11.83 12.47
N SER A 63 -0.16 -10.95 12.45
CA SER A 63 1.22 -11.31 12.10
C SER A 63 1.84 -12.27 13.11
N ILE A 64 1.64 -12.06 14.42
CA ILE A 64 2.15 -12.95 15.47
C ILE A 64 1.52 -14.35 15.35
N PHE A 65 0.20 -14.45 15.33
CA PHE A 65 -0.49 -15.74 15.23
C PHE A 65 -0.23 -16.42 13.88
N GLY A 66 -0.17 -15.66 12.79
CA GLY A 66 0.19 -16.18 11.48
C GLY A 66 1.57 -16.82 11.47
N TYR A 67 2.56 -16.18 12.10
CA TYR A 67 3.90 -16.75 12.26
C TYR A 67 3.91 -17.97 13.18
N LEU A 68 3.21 -17.93 14.30
CA LEU A 68 3.17 -19.06 15.26
C LEU A 68 2.51 -20.31 14.66
N VAL A 69 1.47 -20.15 13.84
CA VAL A 69 0.72 -21.27 13.26
C VAL A 69 1.41 -21.80 11.99
N TYR A 70 1.86 -20.92 11.11
CA TYR A 70 2.37 -21.31 9.79
C TYR A 70 3.89 -21.29 9.69
N GLY A 71 4.58 -20.43 10.44
CA GLY A 71 6.05 -20.33 10.43
C GLY A 71 6.64 -20.33 9.02
N GLY A 72 7.61 -21.23 8.79
CA GLY A 72 8.23 -21.45 7.47
C GLY A 72 7.40 -22.28 6.48
N SER A 73 6.20 -22.74 6.86
CA SER A 73 5.32 -23.58 6.05
C SER A 73 4.25 -22.78 5.27
N LEU A 74 4.42 -21.45 5.16
CA LEU A 74 3.54 -20.60 4.36
C LEU A 74 3.60 -20.99 2.87
N THR A 75 2.45 -21.27 2.29
CA THR A 75 2.30 -21.54 0.86
C THR A 75 2.20 -20.22 0.10
N GLY A 76 2.95 -20.06 -1.00
CA GLY A 76 2.79 -18.91 -1.91
C GLY A 76 3.10 -17.52 -1.33
N GLY A 77 3.73 -17.44 -0.15
CA GLY A 77 4.13 -16.17 0.47
C GLY A 77 2.99 -15.38 1.13
N SER A 78 1.82 -15.99 1.36
CA SER A 78 0.75 -15.37 2.15
C SER A 78 -0.04 -16.39 2.99
N ILE A 79 -0.78 -15.89 3.98
CA ILE A 79 -1.51 -16.74 4.94
C ILE A 79 -2.73 -17.41 4.26
N ILE A 80 -3.40 -16.71 3.36
CA ILE A 80 -4.65 -17.15 2.72
C ILE A 80 -4.54 -18.53 2.05
N PRO A 81 -3.58 -18.80 1.14
CA PRO A 81 -3.43 -20.12 0.52
C PRO A 81 -2.95 -21.20 1.50
N SER A 82 -2.51 -20.84 2.70
CA SER A 82 -2.08 -21.77 3.75
C SER A 82 -3.23 -22.22 4.65
N LEU A 83 -4.42 -21.64 4.50
CA LEU A 83 -5.62 -22.04 5.24
C LEU A 83 -6.03 -23.47 4.87
N GLN A 84 -6.09 -24.35 5.87
CA GLN A 84 -6.42 -25.77 5.67
C GLN A 84 -7.93 -25.98 5.40
N VAL A 85 -8.78 -25.09 5.93
CA VAL A 85 -10.24 -25.18 5.84
C VAL A 85 -10.71 -24.47 4.57
N LYS A 86 -11.07 -25.26 3.54
CA LYS A 86 -11.42 -24.74 2.20
C LYS A 86 -12.54 -23.70 2.19
N TRP A 87 -13.62 -23.91 2.95
CA TRP A 87 -14.75 -22.97 2.95
C TRP A 87 -14.37 -21.62 3.59
N VAL A 88 -13.51 -21.64 4.63
CA VAL A 88 -12.96 -20.42 5.24
C VAL A 88 -12.06 -19.71 4.25
N GLN A 89 -11.18 -20.45 3.55
CA GLN A 89 -10.32 -19.89 2.51
C GLN A 89 -11.14 -19.21 1.39
N THR A 90 -12.20 -19.85 0.90
CA THR A 90 -13.09 -19.25 -0.10
C THR A 90 -13.78 -17.99 0.42
N ALA A 91 -14.30 -18.01 1.65
CA ALA A 91 -14.93 -16.84 2.26
C ALA A 91 -13.94 -15.67 2.40
N VAL A 92 -12.72 -15.94 2.87
CA VAL A 92 -11.65 -14.93 2.98
C VAL A 92 -11.26 -14.39 1.61
N ASN A 93 -11.16 -15.24 0.58
CA ASN A 93 -10.90 -14.81 -0.79
C ASN A 93 -12.00 -13.87 -1.30
N ILE A 94 -13.28 -14.16 -1.05
CA ILE A 94 -14.38 -13.26 -1.45
C ILE A 94 -14.28 -11.93 -0.71
N LEU A 95 -14.03 -11.96 0.61
CA LEU A 95 -13.92 -10.75 1.43
C LEU A 95 -12.74 -9.88 1.02
N ILE A 96 -11.56 -10.46 0.75
CA ILE A 96 -10.41 -9.68 0.29
C ILE A 96 -10.63 -9.14 -1.13
N THR A 97 -11.27 -9.90 -2.02
CA THR A 97 -11.65 -9.39 -3.35
C THR A 97 -12.57 -8.18 -3.23
N LEU A 98 -13.62 -8.25 -2.40
CA LEU A 98 -14.50 -7.12 -2.16
C LEU A 98 -13.74 -5.92 -1.56
N HIS A 99 -12.90 -6.16 -0.55
CA HIS A 99 -12.06 -5.13 0.05
C HIS A 99 -11.20 -4.42 -1.01
N VAL A 100 -10.49 -5.17 -1.85
CA VAL A 100 -9.60 -4.61 -2.88
C VAL A 100 -10.40 -3.81 -3.91
N ILE A 101 -11.58 -4.27 -4.35
CA ILE A 101 -12.44 -3.52 -5.28
C ILE A 101 -12.80 -2.14 -4.70
N PHE A 102 -13.20 -2.07 -3.44
CA PHE A 102 -13.54 -0.78 -2.81
C PHE A 102 -12.32 0.09 -2.56
N SER A 103 -11.22 -0.50 -2.10
CA SER A 103 -9.95 0.21 -1.88
C SER A 103 -9.38 0.80 -3.17
N GLU A 104 -9.50 0.07 -4.28
CA GLU A 104 -9.05 0.51 -5.60
C GLU A 104 -9.75 1.80 -6.03
N ILE A 105 -11.07 1.91 -5.82
CA ILE A 105 -11.84 3.13 -6.13
C ILE A 105 -11.28 4.34 -5.37
N ILE A 106 -10.91 4.15 -4.11
CA ILE A 106 -10.40 5.20 -3.24
C ILE A 106 -9.00 5.63 -3.71
N ILE A 107 -8.11 4.66 -3.97
CA ILE A 107 -6.71 4.92 -4.38
C ILE A 107 -6.63 5.52 -5.79
N MET A 108 -7.55 5.15 -6.68
CA MET A 108 -7.61 5.69 -8.04
C MET A 108 -8.01 7.16 -8.11
N SER A 109 -8.70 7.68 -7.10
CA SER A 109 -9.16 9.08 -7.06
C SER A 109 -8.00 10.08 -7.14
N PRO A 110 -7.02 10.11 -6.21
CA PRO A 110 -5.88 11.02 -6.28
C PRO A 110 -5.05 10.81 -7.55
N LEU A 111 -4.82 9.56 -7.96
CA LEU A 111 -4.07 9.25 -9.18
C LEU A 111 -4.73 9.87 -10.43
N SER A 112 -6.05 9.70 -10.56
CA SER A 112 -6.80 10.26 -11.67
C SER A 112 -6.78 11.78 -11.67
N LEU A 113 -6.89 12.42 -10.50
CA LEU A 113 -6.83 13.88 -10.39
C LEU A 113 -5.47 14.43 -10.81
N THR A 114 -4.37 13.81 -10.36
CA THR A 114 -3.01 14.21 -10.76
C THR A 114 -2.80 14.05 -12.26
N MET A 115 -3.30 12.98 -12.87
CA MET A 115 -3.19 12.79 -14.32
C MET A 115 -4.08 13.77 -15.10
N GLU A 116 -5.30 14.03 -14.63
CA GLU A 116 -6.20 15.04 -15.22
C GLU A 116 -5.53 16.42 -15.24
N GLU A 117 -4.86 16.81 -14.15
CA GLU A 117 -4.10 18.06 -14.06
C GLU A 117 -2.89 18.07 -15.02
N LEU A 118 -2.12 16.98 -15.06
CA LEU A 118 -0.95 16.86 -15.95
C LEU A 118 -1.32 17.00 -17.43
N PHE A 119 -2.43 16.40 -17.85
CA PHE A 119 -2.95 16.48 -19.22
C PHE A 119 -3.86 17.70 -19.46
N LYS A 120 -3.99 18.61 -18.48
CA LYS A 120 -4.83 19.82 -18.53
C LYS A 120 -6.29 19.53 -18.92
N ILE A 121 -6.81 18.39 -18.49
CA ILE A 121 -8.20 17.99 -18.71
C ILE A 121 -9.07 18.83 -17.78
N GLN A 122 -10.16 19.38 -18.33
CA GLN A 122 -11.08 20.20 -17.55
C GLN A 122 -11.72 19.37 -16.43
N ASN A 123 -11.84 19.97 -15.23
CA ASN A 123 -12.50 19.40 -14.05
C ASN A 123 -14.05 19.32 -14.18
N LYS A 124 -14.56 19.08 -15.39
CA LYS A 124 -15.98 18.83 -15.68
C LYS A 124 -16.15 17.39 -16.14
N PHE A 125 -17.34 16.83 -15.95
CA PHE A 125 -17.65 15.52 -16.50
C PHE A 125 -17.58 15.61 -18.03
N GLY A 126 -16.64 14.87 -18.63
CA GLY A 126 -16.36 14.94 -20.05
C GLY A 126 -15.70 13.65 -20.54
N ILE A 127 -15.82 13.40 -21.84
CA ILE A 127 -15.33 12.18 -22.49
C ILE A 127 -13.83 11.98 -22.26
N GLY A 128 -13.05 13.07 -22.30
CA GLY A 128 -11.60 13.03 -22.03
C GLY A 128 -11.25 12.48 -20.65
N ARG A 129 -12.08 12.78 -19.63
CA ARG A 129 -11.90 12.26 -18.27
C ARG A 129 -12.15 10.75 -18.19
N VAL A 130 -13.22 10.29 -18.84
CA VAL A 130 -13.58 8.86 -18.90
C VAL A 130 -12.48 8.07 -19.62
N ILE A 131 -12.00 8.59 -20.75
CA ILE A 131 -10.92 7.95 -21.53
C ILE A 131 -9.64 7.86 -20.68
N LEU A 132 -9.21 8.96 -20.06
CA LEU A 132 -7.99 8.97 -19.25
C LEU A 132 -8.06 7.97 -18.08
N ARG A 133 -9.17 7.98 -17.32
CA ARG A 133 -9.37 7.04 -16.20
C ARG A 133 -9.40 5.59 -16.68
N THR A 134 -10.03 5.32 -17.82
CA THR A 134 -10.06 3.97 -18.40
C THR A 134 -8.66 3.52 -18.82
N ILE A 135 -7.86 4.40 -19.42
CA ILE A 135 -6.46 4.10 -19.79
C ILE A 135 -5.62 3.77 -18.54
N ILE A 136 -5.77 4.56 -17.47
CA ILE A 136 -5.07 4.32 -16.19
C ILE A 136 -5.46 2.95 -15.63
N MET A 137 -6.76 2.62 -15.59
CA MET A 137 -7.24 1.31 -15.12
C MET A 137 -6.71 0.15 -15.97
N ILE A 138 -6.66 0.31 -17.30
CA ILE A 138 -6.09 -0.70 -18.20
C ILE A 138 -4.59 -0.87 -17.92
N ALA A 139 -3.84 0.21 -17.71
CA ALA A 139 -2.42 0.13 -17.40
C ALA A 139 -2.16 -0.62 -16.08
N VAL A 140 -2.96 -0.36 -15.04
CA VAL A 140 -2.88 -1.10 -13.76
C VAL A 140 -3.27 -2.56 -13.94
N LEU A 141 -4.29 -2.87 -14.73
CA LEU A 141 -4.66 -4.24 -15.07
C LEU A 141 -3.52 -4.99 -15.78
N LEU A 142 -2.88 -4.36 -16.76
CA LEU A 142 -1.72 -4.96 -17.46
C LEU A 142 -0.55 -5.20 -16.49
N MET A 143 -0.29 -4.28 -15.56
CA MET A 143 0.72 -4.49 -14.52
C MET A 143 0.37 -5.68 -13.62
N ALA A 144 -0.89 -5.81 -13.21
CA ALA A 144 -1.36 -6.93 -12.40
C ALA A 144 -1.23 -8.29 -13.11
N LEU A 145 -1.44 -8.33 -14.43
CA LEU A 145 -1.31 -9.56 -15.23
C LEU A 145 0.14 -9.97 -15.48
N THR A 146 1.07 -9.02 -15.54
CA THR A 146 2.48 -9.29 -15.87
C THR A 146 3.30 -9.81 -14.69
N VAL A 147 2.98 -9.41 -13.46
CA VAL A 147 3.73 -9.83 -12.26
C VAL A 147 2.82 -10.59 -11.30
N PRO A 148 2.71 -11.93 -11.43
CA PRO A 148 1.78 -12.73 -10.63
C PRO A 148 2.25 -13.00 -9.19
N LYS A 149 3.47 -12.56 -8.82
CA LYS A 149 4.06 -12.79 -7.50
C LYS A 149 3.90 -11.54 -6.61
N PHE A 150 3.05 -11.67 -5.60
CA PHE A 150 2.70 -10.56 -4.71
C PHE A 150 3.86 -10.06 -3.84
N GLY A 151 4.56 -10.95 -3.12
CA GLY A 151 5.60 -10.57 -2.14
C GLY A 151 6.69 -9.63 -2.69
N PRO A 152 7.42 -10.00 -3.75
CA PRO A 152 8.48 -9.15 -4.30
C PRO A 152 8.01 -7.76 -4.76
N ILE A 153 6.76 -7.62 -5.21
CA ILE A 153 6.18 -6.34 -5.60
C ILE A 153 6.01 -5.44 -4.37
N LEU A 154 5.47 -5.99 -3.27
CA LEU A 154 5.30 -5.25 -2.02
C LEU A 154 6.65 -4.76 -1.49
N ASP A 155 7.65 -5.64 -1.47
CA ASP A 155 8.99 -5.31 -0.96
C ASP A 155 9.63 -4.21 -1.81
N LEU A 156 9.51 -4.30 -3.14
CA LEU A 156 10.02 -3.31 -4.06
C LEU A 156 9.32 -1.96 -3.88
N ILE A 157 7.99 -1.91 -3.96
CA ILE A 157 7.22 -0.66 -3.88
C ILE A 157 7.37 -0.01 -2.50
N GLY A 158 7.34 -0.82 -1.44
CA GLY A 158 7.51 -0.38 -0.07
C GLY A 158 8.91 0.17 0.20
N GLY A 159 9.94 -0.58 -0.17
CA GLY A 159 11.34 -0.20 0.02
C GLY A 159 11.78 0.97 -0.85
N SER A 160 11.13 1.20 -1.99
CA SER A 160 11.43 2.32 -2.89
C SER A 160 10.46 3.49 -2.69
N THR A 161 9.37 3.54 -3.48
CA THR A 161 8.48 4.69 -3.60
C THR A 161 7.82 5.08 -2.28
N VAL A 162 7.37 4.11 -1.48
CA VAL A 162 6.73 4.42 -0.19
C VAL A 162 7.76 4.95 0.79
N THR A 163 8.93 4.33 0.93
CA THR A 163 9.99 4.83 1.80
C THR A 163 10.45 6.24 1.39
N LEU A 164 10.62 6.50 0.10
CA LEU A 164 10.96 7.81 -0.43
C LEU A 164 9.94 8.88 -0.05
N THR A 165 8.65 8.60 -0.27
CA THR A 165 7.55 9.56 -0.06
C THR A 165 7.20 9.78 1.40
N THR A 166 7.45 8.80 2.27
CA THR A 166 7.01 8.85 3.68
C THR A 166 8.12 9.23 4.65
N MET A 167 9.39 8.90 4.35
CA MET A 167 10.51 9.19 5.23
C MET A 167 11.44 10.26 4.66
N ILE A 168 11.88 10.09 3.42
CA ILE A 168 12.96 10.91 2.84
C ILE A 168 12.43 12.30 2.44
N LEU A 169 11.39 12.36 1.61
CA LEU A 169 10.86 13.63 1.09
C LEU A 169 10.36 14.57 2.19
N PRO A 170 9.57 14.12 3.19
CA PRO A 170 9.13 15.01 4.27
C PRO A 170 10.30 15.62 5.06
N GLY A 171 11.36 14.84 5.30
CA GLY A 171 12.58 15.33 5.96
C GLY A 171 13.29 16.41 5.14
N ILE A 172 13.45 16.19 3.84
CA ILE A 172 14.06 17.17 2.92
C ILE A 172 13.23 18.45 2.85
N PHE A 173 11.90 18.33 2.71
CA PHE A 173 11.00 19.48 2.65
C PHE A 173 11.01 20.28 3.94
N TYR A 174 11.02 19.61 5.09
CA TYR A 174 11.13 20.27 6.38
C TYR A 174 12.43 21.07 6.52
N LEU A 175 13.58 20.45 6.19
CA LEU A 175 14.88 21.13 6.22
C LEU A 175 14.93 22.33 5.27
N SER A 176 14.41 22.15 4.05
CA SER A 176 14.33 23.22 3.04
C SER A 176 13.47 24.40 3.51
N LEU A 177 12.33 24.11 4.15
CA LEU A 177 11.43 25.13 4.69
C LEU A 177 12.07 25.91 5.85
N VAL A 178 12.76 25.22 6.75
CA VAL A 178 13.46 25.84 7.89
C VAL A 178 14.65 26.68 7.40
N ALA A 179 15.42 26.18 6.44
CA ALA A 179 16.53 26.92 5.83
C ALA A 179 16.03 28.16 5.07
N GLY A 180 14.91 28.04 4.37
CA GLY A 180 14.27 29.15 3.66
C GLY A 180 13.77 30.26 4.58
N LYS A 181 13.28 29.92 5.79
CA LYS A 181 12.88 30.92 6.81
C LYS A 181 14.05 31.69 7.45
N LYS A 182 15.30 31.22 7.28
CA LYS A 182 16.50 31.89 7.80
C LYS A 182 17.09 32.92 6.84
N LYS A 183 16.58 33.00 5.60
CA LYS A 183 16.87 34.08 4.64
C LYS A 183 15.84 35.19 4.76
#